data_AF-D5DEP3-F1
#
_entry.id   AF-D5DEP3-F1
#
_cell.length_a   1.000
_cell.length_b   1.000
_cell.length_c   1.000
_cell.angle_alpha   90.00
_cell.angle_beta   90.00
_cell.angle_gamma   90.00
#
_symmetry.space_group_name_H-M   'P 1'
#
loop_
_entity.id
_entity.type
_entity.pdbx_description
1 polymer ?
#
loop_
_entity_poly.entity_id
_entity_poly.type
_entity_poly.pdbx_seq_one_letter_code
_entity_poly.pdbx_strand_id
1 'polypeptide(L)' 'MHDEDGFVLTLMKGSEVNYPKTFHIGFPQENEEELNKINQRLKEDGFNVEPPKQLHGYTFYVEAPGGFTVEVLC' A
#
# COMPACT_ATOMS: atom_id res chain seq x y z
N MET A 1 -6.53 13.30 -5.91
CA MET A 1 -5.38 12.88 -6.72
C MET A 1 -5.93 12.07 -7.88
N HIS A 2 -5.46 12.32 -9.09
CA HIS A 2 -5.78 11.49 -10.27
C HIS A 2 -4.48 10.82 -10.69
N ASP A 3 -4.52 9.55 -11.08
CA ASP A 3 -3.39 8.95 -11.78
C ASP A 3 -3.50 9.19 -13.30
N GLU A 4 -2.50 8.72 -14.04
CA GLU A 4 -2.43 8.86 -15.50
C GLU A 4 -3.57 8.12 -16.22
N ASP A 5 -4.18 7.12 -15.58
CA ASP A 5 -5.31 6.35 -16.09
C ASP A 5 -6.68 6.93 -15.67
N GLY A 6 -6.67 8.04 -14.93
CA GLY A 6 -7.88 8.76 -14.50
C GLY A 6 -8.56 8.17 -13.26
N PHE A 7 -7.93 7.27 -12.52
CA PHE A 7 -8.43 6.79 -11.23
C PHE A 7 -8.44 7.92 -10.20
N VAL A 8 -9.54 8.03 -9.45
CA VAL A 8 -9.71 9.06 -8.42
C VAL A 8 -9.99 8.42 -7.07
N LEU A 9 -9.00 8.44 -6.18
CA LEU A 9 -9.19 8.12 -4.76
C LEU A 9 -9.53 9.39 -3.98
N THR A 10 -10.75 9.44 -3.44
CA THR A 10 -11.21 10.52 -2.57
C THR A 10 -11.09 10.10 -1.10
N LEU A 11 -10.44 10.94 -0.29
CA LEU A 11 -10.28 10.73 1.15
C LEU A 11 -11.26 11.63 1.91
N MET A 12 -12.00 11.03 2.84
CA MET A 12 -12.98 11.73 3.66
C MET A 12 -12.74 11.43 5.14
N LYS A 13 -12.81 12.47 5.98
CA LYS A 13 -12.69 12.30 7.43
C LYS A 13 -13.98 11.69 7.99
N GLY A 14 -13.86 10.53 8.64
CA GLY A 14 -14.92 9.90 9.42
C GLY A 14 -14.62 9.92 10.91
N SER A 15 -15.64 9.81 11.76
CA SER A 15 -15.50 9.71 13.21
C SER A 15 -15.27 8.27 13.69
N GLU A 16 -15.83 7.28 13.00
CA GLU A 16 -15.67 5.85 13.28
C GLU A 16 -15.38 5.14 11.96
N VAL A 17 -14.10 4.81 11.73
CA VAL A 17 -13.65 4.16 10.50
C VAL A 17 -13.03 2.83 10.88
N ASN A 18 -13.66 1.74 10.44
CA ASN A 18 -13.17 0.38 10.61
C ASN A 18 -13.30 -0.35 9.28
N TYR A 19 -12.22 -0.97 8.82
CA TYR A 19 -12.23 -1.83 7.64
C TYR A 19 -12.16 -3.31 8.04
N PRO A 20 -12.75 -4.21 7.23
CA PRO A 20 -12.50 -5.65 7.38
C PRO A 20 -10.99 -5.94 7.36
N LYS A 21 -10.53 -6.92 8.14
CA LYS A 21 -9.08 -7.23 8.28
C LYS A 21 -8.36 -7.53 6.95
N THR A 22 -9.09 -8.01 5.96
CA THR A 22 -8.55 -8.35 4.63
C THR A 22 -8.74 -7.25 3.60
N PHE A 23 -9.38 -6.12 3.94
CA PHE A 23 -9.53 -4.99 3.04
C PHE A 23 -8.19 -4.31 2.80
N HIS A 24 -7.89 -4.01 1.54
CA HIS A 24 -6.71 -3.26 1.12
C HIS A 24 -6.95 -2.58 -0.22
N ILE A 25 -6.13 -1.58 -0.53
CA ILE A 25 -6.04 -0.95 -1.85
C ILE A 25 -4.67 -1.30 -2.44
N GLY A 26 -4.66 -1.96 -3.59
CA GLY A 26 -3.43 -2.41 -4.26
C GLY A 26 -2.87 -1.39 -5.24
N PHE A 27 -1.55 -1.19 -5.19
CA PHE A 27 -0.79 -0.33 -6.09
C PHE A 27 0.29 -1.16 -6.81
N PRO A 28 0.02 -1.64 -8.03
CA PRO A 28 0.96 -2.47 -8.78
C PRO A 28 2.21 -1.69 -9.17
N GLN A 29 3.36 -2.36 -9.17
CA GLN A 29 4.66 -1.83 -9.58
C GLN A 29 5.14 -2.53 -10.85
N GLU A 30 5.96 -1.86 -11.65
CA GLU A 30 6.46 -2.41 -12.91
C GLU A 30 7.37 -3.64 -12.72
N ASN A 31 8.08 -3.71 -11.59
CA ASN A 31 9.03 -4.77 -11.29
C ASN A 31 9.35 -4.88 -9.78
N GLU A 32 10.03 -5.96 -9.40
CA GLU A 32 10.44 -6.23 -8.02
C GLU A 32 11.44 -5.19 -7.47
N GLU A 33 12.24 -4.54 -8.32
CA GLU A 33 13.22 -3.54 -7.90
C GLU A 33 12.54 -2.27 -7.37
N GLU A 34 11.55 -1.74 -8.10
CA GLU A 34 10.76 -0.59 -7.66
C GLU A 34 9.96 -0.89 -6.38
N LEU A 35 9.38 -2.09 -6.30
CA LEU A 35 8.70 -2.55 -5.08
C LEU A 35 9.66 -2.58 -3.87
N ASN A 36 10.88 -3.12 -4.05
CA ASN A 36 11.89 -3.15 -3.00
C ASN A 36 12.36 -1.76 -2.59
N LYS A 37 12.50 -0.82 -3.54
CA LYS A 37 12.82 0.59 -3.25
C LYS A 37 11.74 1.25 -2.39
N ILE A 38 10.46 0.99 -2.67
CA ILE A 38 9.35 1.51 -1.87
C ILE A 38 9.37 0.91 -0.46
N ASN A 39 9.52 -0.41 -0.34
CA ASN A 39 9.61 -1.08 0.95
C ASN A 39 10.75 -0.52 1.82
N GLN A 40 11.92 -0.33 1.21
CA GLN A 40 13.09 0.22 1.90
C GLN A 40 12.84 1.65 2.39
N ARG A 41 12.35 2.55 1.53
CA ARG A 41 12.05 3.94 1.91
C ARG A 41 11.04 4.02 3.03
N LEU A 42 9.95 3.25 2.96
CA LEU A 42 8.94 3.20 4.03
C LEU A 42 9.54 2.78 5.37
N LYS A 43 10.43 1.78 5.35
CA LYS A 43 11.12 1.32 6.55
C LYS A 43 12.07 2.38 7.11
N GLU A 44 12.82 3.07 6.25
CA GLU A 44 13.74 4.14 6.63
C GLU A 44 13.01 5.37 7.20
N ASP A 45 11.82 5.67 6.66
CA ASP A 45 10.94 6.76 7.10
C ASP A 45 10.14 6.42 8.38
N GLY A 46 10.30 5.21 8.92
CA GLY A 46 9.74 4.80 10.21
C GLY A 46 8.38 4.12 10.16
N PHE A 47 7.90 3.70 8.98
CA PHE A 47 6.71 2.87 8.88
C PHE A 47 7.00 1.43 9.32
N ASN A 48 6.02 0.79 9.97
CA ASN A 48 6.10 -0.62 10.32
C ASN A 48 5.77 -1.48 9.09
N VAL A 49 6.80 -1.87 8.34
CA VAL A 49 6.68 -2.70 7.14
C VAL A 49 7.54 -3.96 7.24
N GLU A 50 6.95 -5.10 6.87
CA GLU A 50 7.70 -6.34 6.70
C GLU A 50 8.36 -6.40 5.31
N PRO A 51 9.42 -7.20 5.14
CA PRO A 51 9.97 -7.48 3.81
C PRO A 51 8.92 -8.10 2.87
N PRO A 52 9.01 -7.84 1.55
CA PRO A 52 8.12 -8.47 0.59
C PRO A 52 8.22 -9.99 0.55
N LYS A 53 7.13 -10.66 0.18
CA LYS A 53 6.99 -12.12 0.13
C LYS A 53 6.38 -12.56 -1.19
N GLN A 54 6.73 -13.76 -1.62
CA GLN A 54 6.08 -14.42 -2.76
C GLN A 54 4.75 -15.04 -2.30
N LEU A 55 3.63 -14.50 -2.78
CA LEU A 55 2.27 -15.02 -2.57
C LEU A 55 1.59 -15.24 -3.94
N HIS A 56 0.42 -14.63 -4.17
CA HIS A 56 -0.21 -14.52 -5.50
C HIS A 56 0.56 -13.59 -6.45
N GLY A 57 1.51 -12.82 -5.92
CA GLY A 57 2.51 -12.00 -6.59
C GLY A 57 3.65 -11.71 -5.61
N TYR A 58 4.67 -10.97 -6.03
CA TYR A 58 5.69 -10.46 -5.10
C TYR A 58 5.13 -9.22 -4.43
N THR A 59 4.87 -9.26 -3.11
CA THR A 59 4.01 -8.26 -2.46
C THR A 59 4.40 -7.96 -1.00
N PHE A 60 4.05 -6.77 -0.52
CA PHE A 60 4.02 -6.44 0.91
C PHE A 60 2.83 -5.53 1.25
N TYR A 61 2.52 -5.45 2.54
CA TYR A 61 1.43 -4.63 3.09
C TYR A 61 1.99 -3.58 4.04
N VAL A 62 1.34 -2.42 4.07
CA VAL A 62 1.62 -1.34 5.02
C VAL A 62 0.31 -0.70 5.49
N GLU A 63 0.24 -0.34 6.77
CA GLU A 63 -0.86 0.47 7.29
C GLU A 63 -0.62 1.94 6.94
N ALA A 64 -1.48 2.51 6.11
CA ALA A 64 -1.38 3.90 5.71
C ALA A 64 -1.95 4.83 6.80
N PRO A 65 -1.41 6.06 6.93
CA PRO A 65 -2.03 7.09 7.76
C PRO A 65 -3.49 7.30 7.33
N GLY A 66 -4.41 7.20 8.28
CA GLY A 66 -5.86 7.16 8.00
C GLY A 66 -6.53 5.81 8.27
N GLY A 67 -5.75 4.76 8.59
CA GLY A 67 -6.27 3.51 9.15
C GLY A 67 -6.79 2.51 8.13
N PHE A 68 -6.16 2.44 6.95
CA PHE A 68 -6.45 1.42 5.94
C PHE A 68 -5.16 0.79 5.41
N THR A 69 -5.26 -0.46 4.97
CA THR A 69 -4.13 -1.22 4.44
C THR A 69 -3.88 -0.89 2.98
N VAL A 70 -2.62 -0.67 2.63
CA VAL A 70 -2.14 -0.58 1.25
C VAL A 70 -1.35 -1.84 0.92
N GLU A 71 -1.61 -2.43 -0.24
CA GLU A 71 -0.81 -3.50 -0.83
C GLU A 71 0.07 -2.90 -1.94
N VAL A 72 1.35 -3.27 -1.96
CA VAL A 72 2.27 -2.96 -3.07
C VAL A 72 2.72 -4.30 -3.65
N LEU A 73 2.46 -4.51 -4.95
CA LEU A 73 2.65 -5.81 -5.60
C LEU A 73 3.25 -5.69 -7.00
N CYS A 74 3.91 -6.74 -7.49
CA CYS A 74 4.23 -6.96 -8.89
C CYS A 74 4.01 -8.42 -9.31
#